data_AF-A0A449B1M6-F1
#
_entry.id   AF-A0A449B1M6-F1
#
_cell.length_a   1.000
_cell.length_b   1.000
_cell.length_c   1.000
_cell.angle_alpha   90.00
_cell.angle_beta   90.00
_cell.angle_gamma   90.00
#
_symmetry.space_group_name_H-M   'P 1'
#
loop_
_entity.id
_entity.type
_entity.pdbx_description
1 polymer ?
#
loop_
_entity_poly.entity_id
_entity_poly.type
_entity_poly.pdbx_seq_one_letter_code
_entity_poly.pdbx_strand_id
1 'polypeptide(L)'
;MMKNYKRKVIIWLILSIISFVMIIILSYVINFASSTIYSTSSVVIEKDILDVYKYVRAYAIGGLSFFCIVFVMGSITSYAGIKSWKYSEMF
;
A
#
# COMPACT_ATOMS: atom_id res chain seq x y z
N MET A 1 29.90 0.09 -14.18
CA MET A 1 28.67 -0.74 -14.00
C MET A 1 27.89 -0.41 -12.70
N MET A 2 28.56 -0.07 -11.57
CA MET A 2 27.93 0.21 -10.26
C MET A 2 26.94 1.40 -10.20
N LYS A 3 27.07 2.41 -11.06
CA LYS A 3 26.24 3.64 -11.02
C LYS A 3 24.74 3.39 -11.24
N ASN A 4 24.40 2.36 -12.02
CA ASN A 4 23.01 1.97 -12.29
C ASN A 4 22.36 1.22 -11.13
N TYR A 5 23.15 0.52 -10.30
CA TYR A 5 22.63 -0.25 -9.18
C TYR A 5 22.10 0.65 -8.07
N LYS A 6 22.89 1.68 -7.68
CA LYS A 6 22.47 2.68 -6.68
C LYS A 6 21.15 3.36 -7.06
N ARG A 7 20.97 3.68 -8.35
CA ARG A 7 19.72 4.27 -8.87
C ARG A 7 18.51 3.35 -8.73
N LYS A 8 18.69 2.04 -8.98
CA LYS A 8 17.60 1.05 -8.83
C LYS A 8 17.17 0.88 -7.37
N VAL A 9 18.12 0.88 -6.43
CA VAL A 9 17.83 0.82 -4.99
C VAL A 9 17.05 2.05 -4.54
N ILE A 10 17.44 3.25 -4.98
CA ILE A 10 16.72 4.50 -4.68
C ILE A 10 15.29 4.48 -5.23
N ILE A 11 15.07 3.98 -6.45
CA ILE A 11 13.73 3.86 -7.04
C ILE A 11 12.85 2.92 -6.20
N TRP A 12 13.39 1.77 -5.77
CA TRP A 12 12.66 0.83 -4.91
C TRP A 12 12.35 1.41 -3.52
N LEU A 13 13.25 2.22 -2.98
CA LEU A 13 13.04 2.90 -1.70
C LEU A 13 11.91 3.94 -1.81
N ILE A 14 11.91 4.74 -2.87
CA ILE A 14 10.82 5.70 -3.16
C ILE A 14 9.49 4.97 -3.37
N LEU A 15 9.50 3.85 -4.09
CA LEU A 15 8.30 3.02 -4.31
C LEU A 15 7.75 2.44 -3.00
N SER A 16 8.63 2.06 -2.07
CA SER A 16 8.24 1.60 -0.72
C SER A 16 7.56 2.71 0.07
N ILE A 17 8.11 3.93 0.04
CA ILE A 17 7.51 5.10 0.71
C ILE A 17 6.11 5.41 0.13
N ILE A 18 5.96 5.40 -1.19
CA ILE A 18 4.67 5.61 -1.86
C ILE A 18 3.66 4.53 -1.45
N SER A 19 4.08 3.27 -1.41
CA SER A 19 3.22 2.16 -0.98
C SER A 19 2.77 2.34 0.47
N PHE A 20 3.65 2.83 1.35
CA PHE A 20 3.30 3.13 2.75
C PHE A 20 2.22 4.20 2.86
N VAL A 21 2.33 5.30 2.09
CA VAL A 21 1.31 6.36 2.05
C VAL A 21 -0.03 5.80 1.55
N MET A 22 -0.01 4.96 0.51
CA MET A 22 -1.22 4.33 -0.01
C MET A 22 -1.89 3.41 1.01
N ILE A 23 -1.13 2.62 1.78
CA ILE A 23 -1.69 1.79 2.85
C ILE A 23 -2.48 2.64 3.86
N ILE A 24 -1.96 3.81 4.26
CA ILE A 24 -2.64 4.72 5.18
C ILE A 24 -3.95 5.24 4.58
N ILE A 25 -3.92 5.68 3.32
CA ILE A 25 -5.10 6.23 2.64
C ILE A 25 -6.17 5.15 2.49
N LEU A 26 -5.81 3.96 2.01
CA LEU A 26 -6.78 2.86 1.82
C LEU A 26 -7.34 2.39 3.16
N SER A 27 -6.53 2.37 4.23
CA SER A 27 -7.01 2.06 5.58
C SER A 27 -8.07 3.06 6.05
N TYR A 28 -7.86 4.35 5.81
CA TYR A 28 -8.85 5.39 6.13
C TYR A 28 -10.15 5.21 5.34
N VAL A 29 -10.05 4.95 4.03
CA VAL A 29 -11.22 4.72 3.16
C VAL A 29 -12.03 3.51 3.61
N ILE A 30 -11.37 2.42 4.02
CA ILE A 30 -12.05 1.22 4.54
C ILE A 30 -12.81 1.55 5.83
N ASN A 31 -12.20 2.32 6.74
CA ASN A 31 -12.84 2.69 7.99
C ASN A 31 -14.04 3.62 7.75
N PHE A 32 -13.89 4.60 6.85
CA PHE A 32 -14.97 5.48 6.44
C PHE A 32 -16.15 4.70 5.85
N ALA A 33 -15.89 3.85 4.84
CA ALA A 33 -16.93 3.03 4.21
C ALA A 33 -17.62 2.10 5.22
N SER A 34 -16.86 1.51 6.16
CA SER A 34 -17.43 0.64 7.20
C SER A 34 -18.30 1.41 8.18
N SER A 35 -17.90 2.62 8.56
CA SER A 35 -18.68 3.49 9.46
C SER A 35 -19.98 3.94 8.81
N THR A 36 -19.95 4.31 7.52
CA THR A 36 -21.16 4.68 6.77
C THR A 36 -22.12 3.51 6.64
N ILE A 37 -21.63 2.30 6.33
CA ILE A 37 -22.46 1.09 6.26
C ILE A 37 -23.12 0.81 7.61
N TYR A 38 -22.37 0.91 8.71
CA TYR A 38 -22.89 0.60 10.06
C TYR A 38 -23.96 1.61 10.52
N SER A 39 -23.74 2.91 10.34
CA SER A 39 -24.74 3.94 10.66
C SER A 39 -25.98 3.86 9.75
N THR A 40 -25.80 3.40 8.51
CA THR A 40 -26.88 3.24 7.54
C THR A 40 -27.78 2.05 7.86
N SER A 41 -27.29 1.00 8.54
CA SER A 41 -28.14 -0.14 8.94
C SER A 41 -29.34 0.24 9.82
N SER A 42 -29.34 1.43 10.44
CA SER A 42 -30.46 1.96 11.24
C SER A 42 -31.47 2.79 10.44
N VAL A 43 -31.19 3.12 9.18
CA VAL A 43 -32.05 3.96 8.33
C VAL A 43 -32.34 3.17 7.06
N VAL A 44 -33.59 3.11 6.60
CA VAL A 44 -33.98 2.35 5.41
C VAL A 44 -33.40 3.03 4.16
N ILE A 45 -32.11 2.81 3.89
CA ILE A 45 -31.44 3.28 2.69
C ILE A 45 -31.57 2.21 1.62
N GLU A 46 -31.84 2.68 0.41
CA GLU A 46 -32.01 1.91 -0.81
C GLU A 46 -30.84 0.93 -1.02
N LYS A 47 -31.15 -0.34 -1.30
CA LYS A 47 -30.19 -1.46 -1.37
C LYS A 47 -29.04 -1.20 -2.35
N ASP A 48 -29.29 -0.41 -3.38
CA ASP A 48 -28.31 -0.07 -4.43
C ASP A 48 -27.11 0.71 -3.85
N ILE A 49 -27.38 1.68 -2.97
CA ILE A 49 -26.33 2.50 -2.33
C ILE A 49 -25.49 1.64 -1.39
N LEU A 50 -26.13 0.74 -0.64
CA LEU A 50 -25.44 -0.17 0.27
C LEU A 50 -24.46 -1.09 -0.48
N ASP A 51 -24.88 -1.61 -1.64
CA ASP A 51 -24.03 -2.49 -2.44
C ASP A 51 -22.85 -1.73 -3.07
N VAL A 52 -23.04 -0.49 -3.54
CA VAL A 52 -21.92 0.36 -3.99
C VAL A 52 -20.87 0.54 -2.88
N TYR A 53 -21.28 0.84 -1.65
CA TYR A 53 -20.35 0.99 -0.51
C TYR A 53 -19.63 -0.33 -0.17
N LYS A 54 -20.31 -1.48 -0.28
CA LYS A 54 -19.66 -2.80 -0.12
C LYS A 54 -18.63 -3.08 -1.21
N TYR A 55 -18.93 -2.75 -2.48
CA TYR A 55 -17.98 -2.90 -3.57
C TYR A 55 -16.76 -2.01 -3.35
N VAL A 56 -16.96 -0.73 -3.01
CA VAL A 56 -15.86 0.20 -2.68
C VAL A 56 -15.00 -0.35 -1.55
N ARG A 57 -15.61 -0.88 -0.49
CA ARG A 57 -14.89 -1.52 0.61
C ARG A 57 -14.07 -2.72 0.15
N ALA A 58 -14.66 -3.61 -0.67
CA ALA A 58 -13.96 -4.78 -1.20
C ALA A 58 -12.76 -4.39 -2.09
N TYR A 59 -12.92 -3.41 -2.98
CA TYR A 59 -11.83 -2.87 -3.79
C TYR A 59 -10.72 -2.22 -2.94
N ALA A 60 -11.10 -1.46 -1.91
CA ALA A 60 -10.13 -0.85 -1.00
C ALA A 60 -9.34 -1.91 -0.19
N ILE A 61 -9.98 -3.00 0.23
CA ILE A 61 -9.29 -4.12 0.89
C ILE A 61 -8.32 -4.80 -0.08
N GLY A 62 -8.74 -5.04 -1.33
CA GLY A 62 -7.88 -5.61 -2.37
C GLY A 62 -6.66 -4.73 -2.66
N GLY A 63 -6.88 -3.42 -2.81
CA GLY A 63 -5.80 -2.45 -2.99
C GLY A 63 -4.86 -2.41 -1.78
N LEU A 64 -5.39 -2.48 -0.56
CA LEU A 64 -4.58 -2.46 0.66
C LEU A 64 -3.67 -3.69 0.73
N SER A 65 -4.20 -4.87 0.39
CA SER A 65 -3.41 -6.10 0.31
C SER A 65 -2.29 -5.99 -0.71
N PHE A 66 -2.58 -5.44 -1.90
CA PHE A 66 -1.58 -5.21 -2.95
C PHE A 66 -0.44 -4.28 -2.48
N PHE A 67 -0.77 -3.12 -1.93
CA PHE A 67 0.24 -2.18 -1.45
C PHE A 67 1.05 -2.73 -0.27
N CYS A 68 0.46 -3.58 0.57
CA CYS A 68 1.17 -4.28 1.64
C CYS A 68 2.25 -5.21 1.09
N ILE A 69 1.95 -5.99 0.04
CA ILE A 69 2.92 -6.86 -0.62
C ILE A 69 4.05 -6.03 -1.26
N VAL A 70 3.70 -4.95 -1.97
CA VAL A 70 4.68 -4.06 -2.61
C VAL A 70 5.59 -3.41 -1.56
N PHE A 71 5.04 -2.99 -0.42
CA PHE A 71 5.81 -2.43 0.69
C PHE A 71 6.82 -3.42 1.27
N VAL A 72 6.40 -4.68 1.50
CA VAL A 72 7.29 -5.74 1.99
C VAL A 72 8.40 -6.02 0.98
N MET A 73 8.05 -6.23 -0.29
CA MET A 73 9.03 -6.45 -1.37
C MET A 73 10.00 -5.29 -1.51
N GLY A 74 9.51 -4.04 -1.38
CA GLY A 74 10.34 -2.86 -1.47
C GLY A 74 11.26 -2.64 -0.30
N SER A 75 10.82 -3.03 0.89
CA SER A 75 11.65 -3.00 2.09
C SER A 75 12.79 -4.02 2.00
N ILE A 76 12.50 -5.26 1.56
CA ILE A 76 13.52 -6.32 1.38
C ILE A 76 14.52 -5.90 0.30
N THR A 77 14.05 -5.40 -0.85
CA THR A 77 14.92 -4.99 -1.95
C THR A 77 15.80 -3.80 -1.57
N SER A 78 15.25 -2.84 -0.83
CA SER A 78 16.01 -1.68 -0.33
C SER A 78 17.09 -2.12 0.67
N TYR A 79 16.75 -3.03 1.60
CA TYR A 79 17.70 -3.57 2.57
C TYR A 79 18.84 -4.35 1.88
N ALA A 80 18.51 -5.26 0.95
CA ALA A 80 19.49 -6.00 0.17
C ALA A 80 20.37 -5.05 -0.67
N GLY A 81 19.77 -4.00 -1.22
CA GLY A 81 20.46 -2.92 -1.93
C GLY A 81 21.50 -2.20 -1.09
N ILE A 82 21.12 -1.77 0.12
CA ILE A 82 22.01 -1.08 1.07
C ILE A 82 23.12 -2.03 1.54
N LYS A 83 22.78 -3.28 1.88
CA LYS A 83 23.77 -4.29 2.29
C LYS A 83 24.80 -4.53 1.18
N SER A 84 24.36 -4.72 -0.06
CA SER A 84 25.24 -4.91 -1.21
C SER A 84 26.17 -3.71 -1.47
N TRP A 85 25.68 -2.48 -1.21
CA TRP A 85 26.51 -1.29 -1.31
C TRP A 85 27.65 -1.32 -0.27
N LYS A 86 27.38 -1.66 0.99
CA LYS A 86 28.42 -1.76 2.03
C LYS A 86 29.52 -2.77 1.68
N TYR A 87 29.18 -3.91 1.08
CA TYR A 87 30.19 -4.88 0.63
C TYR A 87 31.02 -4.37 -0.56
N SER A 88 30.42 -3.59 -1.46
CA SER A 88 31.12 -2.98 -2.59
C SER A 88 32.15 -1.91 -2.19
N GLU A 89 32.06 -1.36 -0.98
CA GLU A 89 33.01 -0.36 -0.47
C GLU A 89 34.16 -1.00 0.33
N MET A 90 34.05 -2.29 0.65
CA MET A 90 35.08 -3.05 1.37
C MET A 90 36.11 -3.74 0.44
N PHE A 91 35.91 -3.69 -0.87
CA PHE A 91 36.82 -4.19 -1.91
C PHE A 91 37.21 -3.04 -2.84
#